data_AF-A0A969BVW7-F1
#
_entry.id   AF-A0A969BVW7-F1
#
_cell.length_a   1.000
_cell.length_b   1.000
_cell.length_c   1.000
_cell.angle_alpha   90.00
_cell.angle_beta   90.00
_cell.angle_gamma   90.00
#
_symmetry.space_group_name_H-M   'P 1'
#
loop_
_entity.id
_entity.type
_entity.pdbx_description
1 polymer ?
#
loop_
_entity_poly.entity_id
_entity_poly.type
_entity_poly.pdbx_seq_one_letter_code
_entity_poly.pdbx_strand_id
1 'polypeptide(L)'
;MFNNAAPDVNSLGLVTPEVNGFVPSPLQLNSNIPISRSSSRSIAFVDSGLSDVQTLVAGLQADTTVYRLDAAGDALGQITQILAGYQDLASVAIVSHGSDGGLQLGNSWLDSNSLMGQAGLVQSWAAALGDGADLLLYGCDVAADAIGQGFVQQLAALTGADVAASTNRTGSGLLGGDWVLEYQTGSIEAAVLAVANYASVLATFNVTNTNDTGAGSLRDAIGKANTAAGADTINFTGSIFKDTVPDQITLTSGQLTISSDITINGTGASKLSISGNNASRVFEIASAGKATINRLFITQGRATGDGGGILNFGTMTVNNSTVSGNTATNVGGGIYNFSGTLTLKSSTVSGNTAQYGGGISNGSTLALKNSILTSNKATVSGGGLYSVGGTIGLISGTTISGNTAPTSPNTYITN
;
A
#
# COMPACT_ATOMS: atom_id res chain seq x y z
N MET A 1 40.59 -48.63 -35.43
CA MET A 1 40.25 -49.37 -34.21
C MET A 1 39.39 -48.47 -33.35
N PHE A 2 38.08 -48.69 -33.38
CA PHE A 2 37.13 -48.03 -32.50
C PHE A 2 37.22 -48.68 -31.12
N ASN A 3 37.33 -47.90 -30.05
CA ASN A 3 36.94 -48.39 -28.73
C ASN A 3 36.08 -47.33 -28.05
N ASN A 4 34.77 -47.53 -28.14
CA ASN A 4 33.74 -46.86 -27.38
C ASN A 4 33.74 -47.45 -25.97
N ALA A 5 34.09 -46.66 -24.97
CA ALA A 5 33.70 -46.91 -23.59
C ALA A 5 32.74 -45.79 -23.17
N ALA A 6 31.48 -46.14 -23.00
CA ALA A 6 30.45 -45.25 -22.48
C ALA A 6 30.73 -44.93 -21.00
N PRO A 7 30.52 -43.70 -20.52
CA PRO A 7 30.41 -43.44 -19.10
C PRO A 7 28.98 -43.75 -18.61
N ASP A 8 28.99 -44.43 -17.47
CA ASP A 8 27.93 -44.87 -16.59
C ASP A 8 26.89 -43.77 -16.28
N VAL A 9 25.62 -44.05 -16.57
CA VAL A 9 24.46 -43.23 -16.19
C VAL A 9 23.85 -43.80 -14.93
N ASN A 10 24.44 -43.49 -13.77
CA ASN A 10 23.82 -43.67 -12.46
C ASN A 10 24.47 -42.76 -11.40
N SER A 11 24.08 -41.48 -11.36
CA SER A 11 24.02 -40.69 -10.11
C SER A 11 23.32 -39.34 -10.35
N LEU A 12 22.04 -39.37 -10.75
CA LEU A 12 21.18 -38.21 -10.54
C LEU A 12 20.64 -38.29 -9.11
N GLY A 13 21.45 -37.80 -8.17
CA GLY A 13 20.96 -37.43 -6.85
C GLY A 13 19.86 -36.40 -7.02
N LEU A 14 18.65 -36.73 -6.56
CA LEU A 14 17.55 -35.80 -6.38
C LEU A 14 18.02 -34.71 -5.42
N VAL A 15 18.39 -33.56 -5.96
CA VAL A 15 18.54 -32.33 -5.19
C VAL A 15 17.13 -31.87 -4.83
N THR A 16 16.71 -32.16 -3.62
CA THR A 16 15.58 -31.45 -3.00
C THR A 16 16.02 -29.99 -2.80
N PRO A 17 15.23 -28.97 -3.17
CA PRO A 17 15.57 -27.60 -2.84
C PRO A 17 15.42 -27.45 -1.33
N GLU A 18 16.54 -27.25 -0.63
CA GLU A 18 16.53 -26.69 0.72
C GLU A 18 15.86 -25.32 0.65
N VAL A 19 14.61 -25.25 1.11
CA VAL A 19 13.93 -23.99 1.36
C VAL A 19 14.63 -23.38 2.58
N ASN A 20 15.42 -22.34 2.33
CA ASN A 20 16.13 -21.58 3.36
C ASN A 20 15.14 -21.17 4.46
N GLY A 21 15.33 -21.78 5.62
CA GLY A 21 14.50 -21.59 6.81
C GLY A 21 14.60 -20.17 7.34
N PHE A 22 13.48 -19.47 7.27
CA PHE A 22 13.15 -18.41 8.20
C PHE A 22 11.76 -18.72 8.75
N VAL A 23 11.71 -19.35 9.93
CA VAL A 23 10.48 -19.48 10.70
C VAL A 23 10.36 -18.20 11.52
N PRO A 24 9.34 -17.34 11.32
CA PRO A 24 9.10 -16.21 12.20
C PRO A 24 8.94 -16.72 13.63
N SER A 25 9.84 -16.31 14.53
CA SER A 25 9.77 -16.75 15.92
C SER A 25 8.52 -16.17 16.59
N PRO A 26 7.74 -16.97 17.35
CA PRO A 26 6.86 -16.41 18.36
C PRO A 26 7.68 -15.49 19.27
N LEU A 27 7.06 -14.43 19.81
CA LEU A 27 7.69 -13.57 20.81
C LEU A 27 8.45 -14.45 21.85
N GLN A 28 9.77 -14.27 21.91
CA GLN A 28 10.77 -15.26 22.30
C GLN A 28 10.57 -15.98 23.65
N LEU A 29 11.02 -17.26 23.73
CA LEU A 29 11.72 -17.81 24.90
C LEU A 29 12.61 -19.03 24.57
N ASN A 30 13.87 -18.91 25.01
CA ASN A 30 14.93 -19.89 25.35
C ASN A 30 15.06 -21.28 24.64
N SER A 31 16.30 -21.53 24.21
CA SER A 31 16.86 -22.80 23.76
C SER A 31 16.90 -23.89 24.86
N ASN A 32 16.53 -25.13 24.49
CA ASN A 32 16.70 -26.42 25.21
C ASN A 32 15.56 -26.93 26.13
N ILE A 33 14.32 -26.99 25.64
CA ILE A 33 13.23 -27.79 26.24
C ILE A 33 12.64 -28.70 25.13
N PRO A 34 12.32 -29.98 25.40
CA PRO A 34 11.70 -30.87 24.40
C PRO A 34 10.46 -30.22 23.77
N ILE A 35 10.24 -30.48 22.47
CA ILE A 35 9.13 -29.92 21.69
C ILE A 35 7.79 -30.36 22.31
N SER A 36 7.33 -29.60 23.30
CA SER A 36 5.92 -29.60 23.68
C SER A 36 5.19 -28.98 22.51
N ARG A 37 4.51 -29.81 21.71
CA ARG A 37 3.52 -29.36 20.74
C ARG A 37 2.59 -28.38 21.47
N SER A 38 2.45 -27.17 20.94
CA SER A 38 1.62 -26.14 21.55
C SER A 38 0.25 -26.73 21.89
N SER A 39 -0.19 -26.61 23.15
CA SER A 39 -1.52 -27.08 23.59
C SER A 39 -2.65 -26.15 23.13
N SER A 40 -2.32 -25.12 22.36
CA SER A 40 -3.26 -24.16 21.81
C SER A 40 -3.93 -24.76 20.57
N ARG A 41 -5.27 -24.79 20.57
CA ARG A 41 -6.09 -25.17 19.41
C ARG A 41 -6.49 -23.96 18.56
N SER A 42 -5.95 -22.78 18.85
CA SER A 42 -6.32 -21.53 18.16
C SER A 42 -5.08 -20.74 17.78
N ILE A 43 -4.98 -20.35 16.51
CA ILE A 43 -3.87 -19.52 16.04
C ILE A 43 -4.39 -18.25 15.38
N ALA A 44 -3.59 -17.19 15.41
CA ALA A 44 -3.87 -15.96 14.69
C ALA A 44 -2.66 -15.52 13.87
N PHE A 45 -2.88 -15.24 12.60
CA PHE A 45 -1.94 -14.54 11.73
C PHE A 45 -2.30 -13.06 11.71
N VAL A 46 -1.36 -12.20 12.09
CA VAL A 46 -1.55 -10.74 12.08
C VAL A 46 -0.60 -10.11 11.09
N ASP A 47 -1.15 -9.38 10.12
CA ASP A 47 -0.36 -8.68 9.13
C ASP A 47 0.49 -7.58 9.78
N SER A 48 1.75 -7.47 9.34
CA SER A 48 2.68 -6.50 9.91
C SER A 48 2.42 -5.06 9.49
N GLY A 49 1.61 -4.84 8.44
CA GLY A 49 1.19 -3.53 7.94
C GLY A 49 0.08 -2.87 8.77
N LEU A 50 -0.59 -3.62 9.66
CA LEU A 50 -1.61 -3.07 10.54
C LEU A 50 -1.03 -2.08 11.56
N SER A 51 -1.81 -1.04 11.86
CA SER A 51 -1.54 -0.11 12.97
C SER A 51 -1.85 -0.78 14.30
N ASP A 52 -1.08 -0.45 15.35
CA ASP A 52 -1.28 -0.90 16.73
C ASP A 52 -1.56 -2.41 16.89
N VAL A 53 -0.68 -3.22 16.30
CA VAL A 53 -0.73 -4.69 16.37
C VAL A 53 -0.77 -5.18 17.83
N GLN A 54 -0.13 -4.47 18.76
CA GLN A 54 -0.14 -4.83 20.18
C GLN A 54 -1.56 -4.82 20.75
N THR A 55 -2.35 -3.80 20.44
CA THR A 55 -3.76 -3.72 20.87
C THR A 55 -4.61 -4.80 20.23
N LEU A 56 -4.38 -5.12 18.95
CA LEU A 56 -5.06 -6.24 18.27
C LEU A 56 -4.75 -7.58 18.93
N VAL A 57 -3.47 -7.84 19.21
CA VAL A 57 -3.02 -9.07 19.87
C VAL A 57 -3.57 -9.20 21.28
N ALA A 58 -3.66 -8.09 22.03
CA ALA A 58 -4.24 -8.08 23.36
C ALA A 58 -5.74 -8.39 23.40
N GLY A 59 -6.45 -8.24 22.27
CA GLY A 59 -7.86 -8.59 22.14
C GLY A 59 -8.14 -10.03 21.72
N LEU A 60 -7.12 -10.77 21.28
CA LEU A 60 -7.25 -12.21 20.99
C LEU A 60 -7.39 -13.00 22.29
N GLN A 61 -7.95 -14.22 22.20
CA GLN A 61 -8.06 -15.09 23.36
C GLN A 61 -6.68 -15.46 23.92
N ALA A 62 -6.57 -15.61 25.24
CA ALA A 62 -5.29 -15.81 25.92
C ALA A 62 -4.57 -17.10 25.50
N ASP A 63 -5.29 -18.09 25.01
CA ASP A 63 -4.77 -19.34 24.48
C ASP A 63 -4.50 -19.30 22.98
N THR A 64 -4.70 -18.16 22.29
CA THR A 64 -4.40 -18.01 20.86
C THR A 64 -2.90 -17.83 20.63
N THR A 65 -2.29 -18.70 19.81
CA THR A 65 -0.89 -18.54 19.38
C THR A 65 -0.81 -17.54 18.23
N VAL A 66 -0.06 -16.45 18.40
CA VAL A 66 0.01 -15.38 17.39
C VAL A 66 1.28 -15.44 16.56
N TYR A 67 1.13 -15.39 15.24
CA TYR A 67 2.20 -15.24 14.26
C TYR A 67 2.05 -13.91 13.52
N ARG A 68 3.16 -13.16 13.40
CA ARG A 68 3.18 -11.93 12.61
C ARG A 68 3.70 -12.24 11.21
N LEU A 69 2.94 -11.87 10.18
CA LEU A 69 3.33 -12.08 8.78
C LEU A 69 4.27 -10.98 8.32
N ASP A 70 5.34 -11.34 7.62
CA ASP A 70 6.26 -10.37 7.02
C ASP A 70 5.61 -9.67 5.81
N ALA A 71 5.56 -8.34 5.84
CA ALA A 71 4.99 -7.50 4.79
C ALA A 71 5.72 -7.61 3.45
N ALA A 72 7.00 -7.99 3.44
CA ALA A 72 7.80 -8.12 2.22
C ALA A 72 7.79 -9.54 1.61
N GLY A 73 7.26 -10.53 2.34
CA GLY A 73 7.34 -11.95 1.98
C GLY A 73 6.11 -12.51 1.26
N ASP A 74 6.21 -13.79 0.86
CA ASP A 74 5.06 -14.58 0.43
C ASP A 74 4.22 -14.96 1.66
N ALA A 75 3.13 -14.24 1.89
CA ALA A 75 2.26 -14.47 3.03
C ALA A 75 1.55 -15.84 3.00
N LEU A 76 1.15 -16.32 1.82
CA LEU A 76 0.51 -17.63 1.68
C LEU A 76 1.50 -18.75 1.96
N GLY A 77 2.73 -18.64 1.47
CA GLY A 77 3.82 -19.54 1.82
C GLY A 77 4.08 -19.57 3.33
N GLN A 78 4.13 -18.41 4.00
CA GLN A 78 4.32 -18.31 5.45
C GLN A 78 3.20 -19.01 6.24
N ILE A 79 1.94 -18.70 5.92
CA ILE A 79 0.77 -19.33 6.57
C ILE A 79 0.83 -20.85 6.38
N THR A 80 1.05 -21.30 5.15
CA THR A 80 1.13 -22.73 4.81
C THR A 80 2.22 -23.44 5.60
N GLN A 81 3.41 -22.86 5.67
CA GLN A 81 4.53 -23.44 6.38
C GLN A 81 4.28 -23.54 7.89
N ILE A 82 3.62 -22.53 8.48
CA ILE A 82 3.29 -22.53 9.90
C ILE A 82 2.21 -23.57 10.19
N LEU A 83 1.14 -23.60 9.39
CA LEU A 83 0.04 -24.57 9.54
C LEU A 83 0.51 -26.02 9.41
N ALA A 84 1.52 -26.31 8.58
CA ALA A 84 2.10 -27.65 8.47
C ALA A 84 2.67 -28.21 9.80
N GLY A 85 2.93 -27.34 10.79
CA GLY A 85 3.36 -27.72 12.13
C GLY A 85 2.24 -28.07 13.12
N TYR A 86 0.97 -27.92 12.72
CA TYR A 86 -0.21 -28.11 13.56
C TYR A 86 -1.08 -29.27 13.08
N GLN A 87 -1.93 -29.77 13.98
CA GLN A 87 -3.01 -30.73 13.72
C GLN A 87 -4.13 -30.40 14.70
N ASP A 88 -5.38 -30.67 14.32
CA ASP A 88 -6.55 -30.53 15.19
C ASP A 88 -6.75 -29.12 15.78
N LEU A 89 -6.43 -28.09 14.99
CA LEU A 89 -6.78 -26.71 15.31
C LEU A 89 -8.30 -26.55 15.29
N ALA A 90 -8.83 -25.94 16.34
CA ALA A 90 -10.22 -25.50 16.41
C ALA A 90 -10.44 -24.19 15.66
N SER A 91 -9.44 -23.30 15.59
CA SER A 91 -9.58 -22.06 14.84
C SER A 91 -8.28 -21.45 14.30
N VAL A 92 -8.42 -20.74 13.19
CA VAL A 92 -7.39 -19.92 12.56
C VAL A 92 -7.97 -18.53 12.28
N ALA A 93 -7.45 -17.50 12.95
CA ALA A 93 -7.77 -16.11 12.63
C ALA A 93 -6.72 -15.52 11.67
N ILE A 94 -7.17 -14.75 10.68
CA ILE A 94 -6.31 -13.92 9.85
C ILE A 94 -6.76 -12.47 10.03
N VAL A 95 -5.90 -11.65 10.61
CA VAL A 95 -6.16 -10.23 10.90
C VAL A 95 -5.31 -9.40 9.97
N SER A 96 -5.97 -8.71 9.04
CA SER A 96 -5.32 -7.83 8.08
C SER A 96 -6.26 -6.76 7.54
N HIS A 97 -5.75 -5.87 6.69
CA HIS A 97 -6.64 -5.02 5.92
C HIS A 97 -7.45 -5.85 4.90
N GLY A 98 -8.73 -5.52 4.76
CA GLY A 98 -9.65 -6.10 3.80
C GLY A 98 -10.15 -5.10 2.76
N SER A 99 -10.70 -5.63 1.68
CA SER A 99 -11.60 -4.96 0.74
C SER A 99 -12.52 -5.99 0.08
N ASP A 100 -13.51 -5.53 -0.68
CA ASP A 100 -14.39 -6.37 -1.52
C ASP A 100 -13.60 -7.49 -2.23
N GLY A 101 -13.76 -8.74 -1.78
CA GLY A 101 -13.13 -9.89 -2.43
C GLY A 101 -11.85 -10.44 -1.82
N GLY A 102 -11.32 -9.90 -0.72
CA GLY A 102 -10.13 -10.51 -0.09
C GLY A 102 -9.44 -9.73 1.03
N LEU A 103 -8.37 -10.34 1.53
CA LEU A 103 -7.46 -9.77 2.54
C LEU A 103 -6.11 -9.42 1.89
N GLN A 104 -5.59 -8.23 2.17
CA GLN A 104 -4.22 -7.89 1.81
C GLN A 104 -3.27 -8.47 2.85
N LEU A 105 -2.32 -9.32 2.48
CA LEU A 105 -1.30 -9.86 3.38
C LEU A 105 0.09 -9.43 2.87
N GLY A 106 0.66 -8.41 3.50
CA GLY A 106 1.84 -7.71 3.01
C GLY A 106 1.64 -7.13 1.61
N ASN A 107 2.44 -7.59 0.65
CA ASN A 107 2.33 -7.22 -0.76
C ASN A 107 1.48 -8.18 -1.61
N SER A 108 0.90 -9.21 -0.98
CA SER A 108 0.10 -10.24 -1.64
C SER A 108 -1.37 -10.12 -1.25
N TRP A 109 -2.25 -10.74 -2.03
CA TRP A 109 -3.67 -10.84 -1.73
C TRP A 109 -4.05 -12.29 -1.46
N LEU A 110 -4.86 -12.49 -0.44
CA LEU A 110 -5.68 -13.68 -0.27
C LEU A 110 -7.08 -13.33 -0.80
N ASP A 111 -7.29 -13.66 -2.06
CA ASP A 111 -8.51 -13.43 -2.85
C ASP A 111 -8.80 -14.62 -3.79
N SER A 112 -9.93 -14.63 -4.50
CA SER A 112 -10.30 -15.74 -5.39
C SER A 112 -9.25 -16.03 -6.48
N ASN A 113 -8.52 -15.02 -6.95
CA ASN A 113 -7.49 -15.19 -7.97
C ASN A 113 -6.27 -15.93 -7.41
N SER A 114 -5.83 -15.53 -6.22
CA SER A 114 -4.73 -16.18 -5.49
C SER A 114 -5.09 -17.62 -5.14
N LEU A 115 -6.35 -17.89 -4.75
CA LEU A 115 -6.85 -19.24 -4.48
C LEU A 115 -6.82 -20.11 -5.73
N MET A 116 -7.23 -19.58 -6.89
CA MET A 116 -7.11 -20.32 -8.16
C MET A 116 -5.66 -20.61 -8.54
N GLY A 117 -4.75 -19.64 -8.32
CA GLY A 117 -3.33 -19.80 -8.65
C GLY A 117 -2.57 -20.73 -7.70
N GLN A 118 -3.03 -20.89 -6.44
CA GLN A 118 -2.30 -21.56 -5.37
C GLN A 118 -3.16 -22.55 -4.57
N ALA A 119 -4.20 -23.12 -5.20
CA ALA A 119 -5.18 -23.99 -4.56
C ALA A 119 -4.54 -25.13 -3.73
N GLY A 120 -3.44 -25.72 -4.22
CA GLY A 120 -2.74 -26.80 -3.50
C GLY A 120 -2.13 -26.38 -2.16
N LEU A 121 -1.67 -25.12 -2.04
CA LEU A 121 -1.16 -24.61 -0.77
C LEU A 121 -2.30 -24.46 0.24
N VAL A 122 -3.39 -23.83 -0.18
CA VAL A 122 -4.55 -23.59 0.70
C VAL A 122 -5.26 -24.90 1.06
N GLN A 123 -5.35 -25.85 0.14
CA GLN A 123 -5.90 -27.18 0.42
C GLN A 123 -5.05 -27.95 1.44
N SER A 124 -3.73 -27.72 1.48
CA SER A 124 -2.86 -28.35 2.47
C SER A 124 -3.14 -27.86 3.91
N TRP A 125 -3.80 -26.71 4.07
CA TRP A 125 -4.19 -26.19 5.38
C TRP A 125 -5.17 -27.13 6.09
N ALA A 126 -6.00 -27.87 5.34
CA ALA A 126 -6.94 -28.85 5.88
C ALA A 126 -6.29 -29.87 6.82
N ALA A 127 -5.01 -30.23 6.60
CA ALA A 127 -4.30 -31.18 7.46
C ALA A 127 -4.00 -30.63 8.86
N ALA A 128 -4.04 -29.31 9.04
CA ALA A 128 -3.83 -28.64 10.32
C ALA A 128 -5.13 -28.47 11.12
N LEU A 129 -6.27 -28.52 10.43
CA LEU A 129 -7.59 -28.19 10.95
C LEU A 129 -8.29 -29.43 11.51
N GLY A 130 -8.96 -29.27 12.66
CA GLY A 130 -9.82 -30.29 13.25
C GLY A 130 -11.20 -30.34 12.57
N ASP A 131 -12.01 -31.32 12.96
CA ASP A 131 -13.40 -31.40 12.52
C ASP A 131 -14.18 -30.17 13.03
N GLY A 132 -14.83 -29.44 12.13
CA GLY A 132 -15.56 -28.20 12.45
C GLY A 132 -14.65 -27.03 12.83
N ALA A 133 -13.42 -27.00 12.32
CA ALA A 133 -12.53 -25.87 12.56
C ALA A 133 -13.03 -24.59 11.88
N ASP A 134 -12.79 -23.45 12.53
CA ASP A 134 -13.18 -22.13 12.06
C ASP A 134 -12.01 -21.36 11.44
N LEU A 135 -12.24 -20.73 10.29
CA LEU A 135 -11.38 -19.71 9.70
C LEU A 135 -12.03 -18.33 9.82
N LEU A 136 -11.41 -17.45 10.60
CA LEU A 136 -11.94 -16.11 10.89
C LEU A 136 -11.14 -15.05 10.13
N LEU A 137 -11.79 -14.36 9.19
CA LEU A 137 -11.18 -13.35 8.33
C LEU A 137 -11.53 -11.94 8.83
N TYR A 138 -10.63 -11.32 9.58
CA TYR A 138 -10.77 -9.95 10.06
C TYR A 138 -10.13 -8.99 9.07
N GLY A 139 -10.97 -8.27 8.34
CA GLY A 139 -10.63 -7.19 7.42
C GLY A 139 -11.91 -6.54 6.91
N CYS A 140 -11.88 -5.23 6.64
CA CYS A 140 -13.09 -4.52 6.21
C CYS A 140 -13.62 -5.08 4.89
N ASP A 141 -14.95 -5.20 4.80
CA ASP A 141 -15.71 -5.41 3.56
C ASP A 141 -15.34 -6.69 2.78
N VAL A 142 -14.65 -7.66 3.40
CA VAL A 142 -14.14 -8.88 2.74
C VAL A 142 -15.25 -9.66 2.02
N ALA A 143 -16.45 -9.73 2.63
CA ALA A 143 -17.62 -10.42 2.10
C ALA A 143 -18.80 -9.46 1.79
N ALA A 144 -18.51 -8.17 1.57
CA ALA A 144 -19.55 -7.15 1.37
C ALA A 144 -20.43 -7.38 0.13
N ASP A 145 -19.91 -8.05 -0.90
CA ASP A 145 -20.59 -8.28 -2.16
C ASP A 145 -20.53 -9.75 -2.62
N ALA A 146 -21.12 -10.04 -3.78
CA ALA A 146 -21.14 -11.40 -4.34
C ALA A 146 -19.75 -11.94 -4.68
N ILE A 147 -18.78 -11.07 -4.99
CA ILE A 147 -17.39 -11.47 -5.27
C ILE A 147 -16.72 -11.90 -3.96
N GLY A 148 -16.85 -11.09 -2.91
CA GLY A 148 -16.39 -11.40 -1.55
C GLY A 148 -16.99 -12.66 -0.97
N GLN A 149 -18.30 -12.85 -1.12
CA GLN A 149 -18.97 -14.07 -0.68
C GLN A 149 -18.47 -15.31 -1.45
N GLY A 150 -18.24 -15.18 -2.76
CA GLY A 150 -17.65 -16.24 -3.57
C GLY A 150 -16.22 -16.60 -3.14
N PHE A 151 -15.41 -15.61 -2.77
CA PHE A 151 -14.09 -15.82 -2.18
C PHE A 151 -14.17 -16.63 -0.88
N VAL A 152 -15.05 -16.24 0.06
CA VAL A 152 -15.24 -16.96 1.33
C VAL A 152 -15.69 -18.41 1.10
N GLN A 153 -16.64 -18.63 0.19
CA GLN A 153 -17.10 -19.97 -0.19
C GLN A 153 -15.98 -20.82 -0.80
N GLN A 154 -15.13 -20.24 -1.65
CA GLN A 154 -14.02 -20.96 -2.25
C GLN A 154 -12.98 -21.37 -1.20
N LEU A 155 -12.69 -20.50 -0.22
CA LEU A 155 -11.79 -20.80 0.87
C LEU A 155 -12.32 -21.94 1.75
N ALA A 156 -13.60 -21.91 2.08
CA ALA A 156 -14.28 -22.99 2.82
C ALA A 156 -14.19 -24.32 2.06
N ALA A 157 -14.47 -24.31 0.75
CA ALA A 157 -14.40 -25.51 -0.08
C ALA A 157 -12.98 -26.11 -0.18
N LEU A 158 -11.94 -25.27 -0.21
CA LEU A 158 -10.54 -25.73 -0.28
C LEU A 158 -10.05 -26.29 1.06
N THR A 159 -10.44 -25.68 2.17
CA THR A 159 -9.93 -26.02 3.51
C THR A 159 -10.78 -27.05 4.24
N GLY A 160 -12.06 -27.18 3.89
CA GLY A 160 -13.04 -27.99 4.62
C GLY A 160 -13.51 -27.36 5.94
N ALA A 161 -13.07 -26.13 6.24
CA ALA A 161 -13.44 -25.39 7.43
C ALA A 161 -14.69 -24.54 7.23
N ASP A 162 -15.31 -24.18 8.34
CA ASP A 162 -16.30 -23.12 8.41
C ASP A 162 -15.56 -21.77 8.39
N VAL A 163 -16.05 -20.79 7.62
CA VAL A 163 -15.31 -19.55 7.34
C VAL A 163 -16.22 -18.36 7.60
N ALA A 164 -15.73 -17.38 8.36
CA ALA A 164 -16.43 -16.14 8.65
C ALA A 164 -15.63 -14.91 8.20
N ALA A 165 -16.32 -13.89 7.71
CA ALA A 165 -15.72 -12.64 7.26
C ALA A 165 -16.67 -11.44 7.47
N SER A 166 -16.12 -10.24 7.64
CA SER A 166 -16.91 -9.01 7.73
C SER A 166 -17.50 -8.61 6.36
N THR A 167 -18.72 -8.10 6.40
CA THR A 167 -19.43 -7.47 5.27
C THR A 167 -19.39 -5.94 5.32
N ASN A 168 -18.84 -5.40 6.40
CA ASN A 168 -18.70 -3.97 6.67
C ASN A 168 -17.30 -3.66 7.25
N ARG A 169 -17.15 -2.48 7.85
CA ARG A 169 -15.89 -2.06 8.48
C ARG A 169 -15.58 -2.89 9.72
N THR A 170 -14.43 -3.56 9.71
CA THR A 170 -13.90 -4.24 10.91
C THR A 170 -13.01 -3.29 11.72
N GLY A 171 -13.26 -3.11 13.01
CA GLY A 171 -12.41 -2.34 13.92
C GLY A 171 -13.18 -1.45 14.90
N SER A 172 -12.75 -0.19 15.01
CA SER A 172 -13.25 0.75 16.02
C SER A 172 -14.73 1.13 15.84
N GLY A 173 -15.52 0.95 16.90
CA GLY A 173 -16.91 1.46 17.01
C GLY A 173 -17.03 2.97 16.78
N LEU A 174 -16.04 3.74 17.22
CA LEU A 174 -16.01 5.20 17.01
C LEU A 174 -15.87 5.59 15.54
N LEU A 175 -15.39 4.66 14.70
CA LEU A 175 -15.16 4.85 13.27
C LEU A 175 -16.24 4.17 12.41
N GLY A 176 -17.32 3.72 13.05
CA GLY A 176 -18.42 3.00 12.40
C GLY A 176 -18.04 1.60 11.93
N GLY A 177 -17.02 0.99 12.55
CA GLY A 177 -16.74 -0.43 12.40
C GLY A 177 -17.10 -1.21 13.66
N ASP A 178 -17.10 -2.52 13.55
CA ASP A 178 -17.23 -3.41 14.70
C ASP A 178 -16.33 -4.64 14.49
N TRP A 179 -16.44 -5.65 15.35
CA TRP A 179 -15.66 -6.87 15.18
C TRP A 179 -16.50 -8.06 14.71
N VAL A 180 -17.72 -7.80 14.25
CA VAL A 180 -18.64 -8.84 13.80
C VAL A 180 -18.20 -9.34 12.43
N LEU A 181 -18.32 -10.66 12.25
CA LEU A 181 -18.13 -11.33 10.98
C LEU A 181 -19.53 -11.75 10.48
N GLU A 182 -20.21 -10.89 9.73
CA GLU A 182 -21.63 -11.09 9.41
C GLU A 182 -21.88 -12.18 8.37
N TYR A 183 -20.88 -12.47 7.55
CA TYR A 183 -20.98 -13.52 6.55
C TYR A 183 -20.23 -14.76 7.01
N GLN A 184 -20.90 -15.91 6.99
CA GLN A 184 -20.30 -17.19 7.38
C GLN A 184 -20.72 -18.34 6.47
N THR A 185 -19.82 -19.30 6.30
CA THR A 185 -20.11 -20.63 5.78
C THR A 185 -20.10 -21.62 6.94
N GLY A 186 -21.17 -22.40 7.10
CA GLY A 186 -21.31 -23.33 8.21
C GLY A 186 -21.57 -22.64 9.55
N SER A 187 -21.14 -23.28 10.64
CA SER A 187 -21.34 -22.80 12.00
C SER A 187 -20.02 -22.25 12.53
N ILE A 188 -20.06 -21.20 13.33
CA ILE A 188 -18.84 -20.57 13.88
C ILE A 188 -18.91 -20.68 15.40
N GLU A 189 -18.05 -21.52 15.97
CA GLU A 189 -17.97 -21.77 17.41
C GLU A 189 -16.83 -20.99 18.09
N ALA A 190 -15.85 -20.56 17.31
CA ALA A 190 -14.71 -19.79 17.76
C ALA A 190 -15.15 -18.43 18.29
N ALA A 191 -14.52 -18.00 19.38
CA ALA A 191 -14.77 -16.67 19.89
C ALA A 191 -14.25 -15.61 18.92
N VAL A 192 -15.12 -14.66 18.63
CA VAL A 192 -14.79 -13.54 17.75
C VAL A 192 -13.92 -12.52 18.50
N LEU A 193 -12.96 -11.94 17.79
CA LEU A 193 -12.09 -10.86 18.27
C LEU A 193 -12.96 -9.70 18.77
N ALA A 194 -12.59 -9.06 19.89
CA ALA A 194 -13.29 -7.89 20.38
C ALA A 194 -12.31 -6.92 21.03
N VAL A 195 -11.94 -5.87 20.28
CA VAL A 195 -10.89 -4.93 20.72
C VAL A 195 -11.51 -3.56 21.00
N ALA A 196 -11.78 -3.28 22.28
CA ALA A 196 -12.45 -2.04 22.71
C ALA A 196 -11.64 -0.76 22.47
N ASN A 197 -10.30 -0.86 22.49
CA ASN A 197 -9.40 0.30 22.40
C ASN A 197 -8.66 0.39 21.06
N TYR A 198 -9.07 -0.37 20.04
CA TYR A 198 -8.48 -0.23 18.72
C TYR A 198 -8.98 1.07 18.09
N ALA A 199 -8.04 1.96 17.75
CA ALA A 199 -8.34 3.31 17.26
C ALA A 199 -8.41 3.41 15.72
N SER A 200 -8.42 2.27 15.02
CA SER A 200 -8.41 2.20 13.55
C SER A 200 -9.47 1.23 13.03
N VAL A 201 -9.61 1.16 11.71
CA VAL A 201 -10.33 0.10 11.00
C VAL A 201 -9.38 -0.65 10.07
N LEU A 202 -9.74 -1.87 9.70
CA LEU A 202 -8.93 -2.78 8.87
C LEU A 202 -9.22 -2.60 7.37
N ALA A 203 -9.26 -1.37 6.84
CA ALA A 203 -9.65 -1.08 5.45
C ALA A 203 -8.45 -0.92 4.50
N THR A 204 -8.61 -1.30 3.23
CA THR A 204 -7.72 -0.90 2.12
C THR A 204 -8.50 -0.14 1.04
N PHE A 205 -7.88 0.88 0.45
CA PHE A 205 -8.48 1.67 -0.63
C PHE A 205 -7.83 1.31 -1.96
N ASN A 206 -8.60 0.69 -2.85
CA ASN A 206 -8.08 0.15 -4.10
C ASN A 206 -8.53 0.96 -5.30
N VAL A 207 -7.61 1.16 -6.24
CA VAL A 207 -7.87 1.69 -7.58
C VAL A 207 -7.83 0.53 -8.56
N THR A 208 -8.95 0.33 -9.28
CA THR A 208 -9.15 -0.82 -10.15
C THR A 208 -9.27 -0.45 -11.63
N ASN A 209 -9.41 0.85 -11.94
CA ASN A 209 -9.53 1.34 -13.31
C ASN A 209 -8.90 2.73 -13.47
N THR A 210 -8.76 3.18 -14.72
CA THR A 210 -8.14 4.47 -15.08
C THR A 210 -9.13 5.62 -15.22
N ASN A 211 -10.40 5.42 -14.84
CA ASN A 211 -11.41 6.47 -14.93
C ASN A 211 -11.10 7.58 -13.92
N ASP A 212 -11.52 8.81 -14.26
CA ASP A 212 -11.40 9.95 -13.36
C ASP A 212 -12.39 9.90 -12.18
N THR A 213 -13.58 9.32 -12.42
CA THR A 213 -14.68 9.28 -11.45
C THR A 213 -15.36 7.92 -11.44
N GLY A 214 -16.14 7.66 -10.40
CA GLY A 214 -16.91 6.44 -10.24
C GLY A 214 -16.17 5.37 -9.46
N ALA A 215 -16.86 4.28 -9.13
CA ALA A 215 -16.34 3.20 -8.31
C ALA A 215 -15.00 2.67 -8.86
N GLY A 216 -14.02 2.51 -7.96
CA GLY A 216 -12.69 1.98 -8.30
C GLY A 216 -11.75 2.97 -9.00
N SER A 217 -12.16 4.23 -9.19
CA SER A 217 -11.25 5.30 -9.63
C SER A 217 -10.33 5.76 -8.49
N LEU A 218 -9.21 6.41 -8.83
CA LEU A 218 -8.34 7.04 -7.82
C LEU A 218 -9.09 8.11 -7.01
N ARG A 219 -10.02 8.83 -7.65
CA ARG A 219 -10.82 9.85 -6.98
C ARG A 219 -11.79 9.25 -5.96
N ASP A 220 -12.41 8.12 -6.28
CA ASP A 220 -13.25 7.36 -5.34
C ASP A 220 -12.43 6.87 -4.15
N ALA A 221 -11.25 6.29 -4.39
CA ALA A 221 -10.35 5.84 -3.33
C ALA A 221 -9.90 6.98 -2.40
N ILE A 222 -9.48 8.13 -2.97
CA ILE A 222 -9.12 9.33 -2.19
C ILE A 222 -10.34 9.87 -1.42
N GLY A 223 -11.52 9.89 -2.04
CA GLY A 223 -12.75 10.34 -1.39
C GLY A 223 -13.08 9.50 -0.15
N LYS A 224 -12.98 8.18 -0.27
CA LYS A 224 -13.19 7.24 0.84
C LYS A 224 -12.15 7.42 1.94
N ALA A 225 -10.87 7.47 1.59
CA ALA A 225 -9.77 7.68 2.54
C ALA A 225 -9.85 9.05 3.26
N ASN A 226 -10.26 10.12 2.58
CA ASN A 226 -10.46 11.43 3.21
C ASN A 226 -11.54 11.42 4.31
N THR A 227 -12.49 10.48 4.23
CA THR A 227 -13.57 10.32 5.22
C THR A 227 -13.28 9.19 6.23
N ALA A 228 -12.25 8.39 5.99
CA ALA A 228 -11.76 7.41 6.93
C ALA A 228 -10.90 8.09 7.98
N ALA A 229 -10.86 7.52 9.17
CA ALA A 229 -10.00 8.03 10.24
C ALA A 229 -8.71 7.23 10.31
N GLY A 230 -7.65 7.91 10.70
CA GLY A 230 -6.31 7.33 10.75
C GLY A 230 -5.54 7.60 9.46
N ALA A 231 -4.47 6.83 9.27
CA ALA A 231 -3.64 6.89 8.08
C ALA A 231 -4.04 5.76 7.13
N ASP A 232 -4.27 6.13 5.87
CA ASP A 232 -4.82 5.26 4.85
C ASP A 232 -3.81 4.98 3.75
N THR A 233 -3.91 3.81 3.14
CA THR A 233 -3.10 3.43 1.98
C THR A 233 -3.98 3.17 0.77
N ILE A 234 -3.64 3.82 -0.34
CA ILE A 234 -4.25 3.65 -1.66
C ILE A 234 -3.28 2.87 -2.56
N ASN A 235 -3.74 1.73 -3.05
CA ASN A 235 -3.00 0.87 -3.96
C ASN A 235 -3.72 0.72 -5.31
N PHE A 236 -2.98 0.40 -6.37
CA PHE A 236 -3.51 0.17 -7.72
C PHE A 236 -3.51 -1.34 -8.01
N THR A 237 -4.68 -1.97 -7.89
CA THR A 237 -4.82 -3.45 -7.91
C THR A 237 -5.54 -3.99 -9.13
N GLY A 238 -6.21 -3.12 -9.90
CA GLY A 238 -6.84 -3.48 -11.17
C GLY A 238 -5.89 -4.20 -12.11
N SER A 239 -6.42 -5.17 -12.87
CA SER A 239 -5.62 -5.96 -13.82
C SER A 239 -4.89 -5.10 -14.86
N ILE A 240 -5.49 -3.96 -15.22
CA ILE A 240 -4.89 -2.95 -16.11
C ILE A 240 -3.52 -2.48 -15.60
N PHE A 241 -3.34 -2.34 -14.28
CA PHE A 241 -2.10 -1.83 -13.69
C PHE A 241 -0.99 -2.88 -13.53
N LYS A 242 -1.25 -4.14 -13.88
CA LYS A 242 -0.31 -5.27 -13.69
C LYS A 242 0.47 -5.62 -14.95
N ASP A 243 0.11 -5.05 -16.10
CA ASP A 243 0.79 -5.32 -17.35
C ASP A 243 2.08 -4.47 -17.52
N THR A 244 2.67 -4.48 -18.72
CA THR A 244 3.90 -3.75 -19.04
C THR A 244 3.62 -2.41 -19.74
N VAL A 245 2.37 -2.10 -20.05
CA VAL A 245 1.94 -0.89 -20.74
C VAL A 245 1.77 0.22 -19.69
N PRO A 246 2.34 1.42 -19.91
CA PRO A 246 2.10 2.53 -19.00
C PRO A 246 0.64 3.00 -19.06
N ASP A 247 0.03 3.14 -17.88
CA ASP A 247 -1.31 3.65 -17.71
C ASP A 247 -1.33 5.16 -17.46
N GLN A 248 -2.45 5.77 -17.84
CA GLN A 248 -2.73 7.17 -17.54
C GLN A 248 -4.15 7.34 -17.00
N ILE A 249 -4.25 7.86 -15.78
CA ILE A 249 -5.49 8.44 -15.25
C ILE A 249 -5.55 9.89 -15.71
N THR A 250 -6.54 10.22 -16.52
CA THR A 250 -6.71 11.58 -17.08
C THR A 250 -7.85 12.29 -16.34
N LEU A 251 -7.52 13.35 -15.62
CA LEU A 251 -8.48 14.11 -14.83
C LEU A 251 -9.35 15.01 -15.72
N THR A 252 -10.66 14.90 -15.58
CA THR A 252 -11.66 15.72 -16.30
C THR A 252 -12.59 16.46 -15.35
N SER A 253 -12.59 16.09 -14.07
CA SER A 253 -13.45 16.61 -13.00
C SER A 253 -12.68 17.47 -11.99
N GLY A 254 -11.54 18.02 -12.42
CA GLY A 254 -10.67 18.88 -11.63
C GLY A 254 -9.62 18.11 -10.83
N GLN A 255 -8.98 18.81 -9.89
CA GLN A 255 -7.89 18.27 -9.09
C GLN A 255 -8.33 17.19 -8.10
N LEU A 256 -7.38 16.41 -7.60
CA LEU A 256 -7.55 15.45 -6.51
C LEU A 256 -7.14 16.11 -5.19
N THR A 257 -8.08 16.27 -4.26
CA THR A 257 -7.81 16.88 -2.94
C THR A 257 -7.56 15.81 -1.89
N ILE A 258 -6.46 15.93 -1.14
CA ILE A 258 -6.12 15.09 0.02
C ILE A 258 -6.25 15.94 1.29
N SER A 259 -7.13 15.53 2.19
CA SER A 259 -7.44 16.23 3.44
C SER A 259 -7.17 15.41 4.71
N SER A 260 -6.86 14.12 4.58
CA SER A 260 -6.42 13.24 5.68
C SER A 260 -4.99 12.73 5.46
N ASP A 261 -4.54 11.77 6.28
CA ASP A 261 -3.24 11.10 6.15
C ASP A 261 -3.33 9.97 5.13
N ILE A 262 -2.90 10.20 3.89
CA ILE A 262 -3.02 9.26 2.77
C ILE A 262 -1.65 8.95 2.18
N THR A 263 -1.35 7.66 2.07
CA THR A 263 -0.25 7.13 1.26
C THR A 263 -0.80 6.59 -0.06
N ILE A 264 -0.31 7.10 -1.19
CA ILE A 264 -0.64 6.60 -2.54
C ILE A 264 0.57 5.87 -3.11
N ASN A 265 0.42 4.57 -3.36
CA ASN A 265 1.47 3.71 -3.90
C ASN A 265 1.24 3.41 -5.38
N GLY A 266 1.84 4.22 -6.26
CA GLY A 266 1.83 3.97 -7.69
C GLY A 266 2.59 2.70 -8.11
N THR A 267 2.25 2.16 -9.28
CA THR A 267 2.92 0.97 -9.83
C THR A 267 4.32 1.26 -10.39
N GLY A 268 4.70 2.53 -10.53
CA GLY A 268 6.00 2.99 -11.03
C GLY A 268 5.86 4.30 -11.80
N ALA A 269 6.77 5.26 -11.63
CA ALA A 269 6.70 6.53 -12.36
C ALA A 269 6.87 6.37 -13.89
N SER A 270 7.42 5.25 -14.37
CA SER A 270 7.43 4.91 -15.80
C SER A 270 6.21 4.10 -16.25
N LYS A 271 5.32 3.73 -15.32
CA LYS A 271 4.19 2.82 -15.53
C LYS A 271 2.83 3.43 -15.25
N LEU A 272 2.74 4.44 -14.40
CA LEU A 272 1.47 5.05 -14.04
C LEU A 272 1.61 6.55 -13.93
N SER A 273 0.82 7.24 -14.76
CA SER A 273 0.72 8.68 -14.77
C SER A 273 -0.66 9.16 -14.34
N ILE A 274 -0.68 10.26 -13.59
CA ILE A 274 -1.88 11.03 -13.26
C ILE A 274 -1.76 12.37 -13.98
N SER A 275 -2.63 12.58 -14.96
CA SER A 275 -2.60 13.72 -15.86
C SER A 275 -3.69 14.73 -15.51
N GLY A 276 -3.31 15.99 -15.26
CA GLY A 276 -4.26 17.10 -15.11
C GLY A 276 -4.93 17.53 -16.42
N ASN A 277 -4.64 16.83 -17.52
CA ASN A 277 -5.19 17.03 -18.86
C ASN A 277 -5.02 18.45 -19.42
N ASN A 278 -3.98 19.17 -18.96
CA ASN A 278 -3.77 20.59 -19.21
C ASN A 278 -4.98 21.48 -18.85
N ALA A 279 -5.92 20.96 -18.05
CA ALA A 279 -7.19 21.60 -17.72
C ALA A 279 -7.32 21.90 -16.23
N SER A 280 -6.62 21.13 -15.39
CA SER A 280 -6.65 21.29 -13.94
C SER A 280 -5.29 20.99 -13.31
N ARG A 281 -5.10 21.46 -12.09
CA ARG A 281 -4.06 20.96 -11.19
C ARG A 281 -4.25 19.46 -10.98
N VAL A 282 -3.17 18.72 -10.72
CA VAL A 282 -3.29 17.28 -10.43
C VAL A 282 -3.69 17.06 -8.96
N PHE A 283 -2.88 17.54 -8.02
CA PHE A 283 -3.11 17.33 -6.58
C PHE A 283 -3.17 18.64 -5.79
N GLU A 284 -4.06 18.69 -4.81
CA GLU A 284 -4.02 19.66 -3.72
C GLU A 284 -3.99 18.94 -2.37
N ILE A 285 -3.05 19.33 -1.52
CA ILE A 285 -2.97 18.84 -0.15
C ILE A 285 -3.51 19.94 0.75
N ALA A 286 -4.67 19.70 1.36
CA ALA A 286 -5.29 20.63 2.29
C ALA A 286 -4.40 20.84 3.54
N SER A 287 -4.69 21.86 4.34
CA SER A 287 -3.89 22.22 5.52
C SER A 287 -3.77 21.08 6.55
N ALA A 288 -4.84 20.31 6.74
CA ALA A 288 -4.85 19.11 7.59
C ALA A 288 -4.32 17.85 6.88
N GLY A 289 -4.15 17.91 5.56
CA GLY A 289 -3.73 16.77 4.75
C GLY A 289 -2.28 16.39 5.00
N LYS A 290 -2.03 15.08 5.05
CA LYS A 290 -0.69 14.50 5.07
C LYS A 290 -0.60 13.48 3.94
N ALA A 291 0.07 13.84 2.86
CA ALA A 291 0.16 13.01 1.67
C ALA A 291 1.55 12.40 1.51
N THR A 292 1.61 11.09 1.30
CA THR A 292 2.81 10.39 0.82
C THR A 292 2.53 9.84 -0.58
N ILE A 293 3.21 10.38 -1.58
CA ILE A 293 3.12 9.93 -2.98
C ILE A 293 4.35 9.09 -3.30
N ASN A 294 4.13 7.81 -3.59
CA ASN A 294 5.17 6.88 -4.00
C ASN A 294 4.98 6.49 -5.47
N ARG A 295 6.07 6.46 -6.26
CA ARG A 295 6.13 5.79 -7.57
C ARG A 295 5.06 6.24 -8.58
N LEU A 296 4.75 7.53 -8.62
CA LEU A 296 3.79 8.10 -9.59
C LEU A 296 4.46 9.08 -10.55
N PHE A 297 3.87 9.23 -11.75
CA PHE A 297 4.19 10.32 -12.67
C PHE A 297 3.05 11.35 -12.70
N ILE A 298 3.31 12.53 -12.16
CA ILE A 298 2.38 13.65 -12.09
C ILE A 298 2.66 14.58 -13.27
N THR A 299 1.69 14.71 -14.17
CA THR A 299 1.91 15.36 -15.46
C THR A 299 0.76 16.21 -15.94
N GLN A 300 1.06 17.10 -16.90
CA GLN A 300 0.09 17.93 -17.61
C GLN A 300 -0.90 18.65 -16.67
N GLY A 301 -0.47 18.96 -15.44
CA GLY A 301 -1.20 19.80 -14.52
C GLY A 301 -1.16 21.25 -14.98
N ARG A 302 -2.30 21.95 -14.96
CA ARG A 302 -2.40 23.36 -15.29
C ARG A 302 -3.17 24.14 -14.23
N ALA A 303 -2.56 25.20 -13.73
CA ALA A 303 -3.22 26.16 -12.85
C ALA A 303 -3.12 27.58 -13.40
N THR A 304 -4.22 28.34 -13.33
CA THR A 304 -4.26 29.79 -13.58
C THR A 304 -3.79 30.62 -12.38
N GLY A 305 -3.26 29.96 -11.35
CA GLY A 305 -2.56 30.55 -10.21
C GLY A 305 -1.28 29.77 -9.94
N ASP A 306 -1.16 29.23 -8.73
CA ASP A 306 0.05 28.55 -8.25
C ASP A 306 -0.04 27.03 -8.40
N GLY A 307 1.08 26.30 -8.43
CA GLY A 307 1.15 24.86 -8.13
C GLY A 307 0.73 23.89 -9.24
N GLY A 308 1.12 24.10 -10.50
CA GLY A 308 0.53 23.45 -11.68
C GLY A 308 0.31 21.94 -11.56
N GLY A 309 1.31 21.19 -11.08
CA GLY A 309 1.16 19.77 -10.75
C GLY A 309 0.55 19.60 -9.36
N ILE A 310 1.20 20.17 -8.35
CA ILE A 310 0.84 20.01 -6.95
C ILE A 310 0.79 21.36 -6.23
N LEU A 311 -0.25 21.56 -5.42
CA LEU A 311 -0.35 22.62 -4.44
C LEU A 311 -0.39 22.02 -3.02
N ASN A 312 0.55 22.42 -2.16
CA ASN A 312 0.66 21.90 -0.80
C ASN A 312 0.43 22.99 0.26
N PHE A 313 -0.64 22.81 1.06
CA PHE A 313 -0.90 23.56 2.28
C PHE A 313 -0.54 22.78 3.56
N GLY A 314 -0.52 21.45 3.48
CA GLY A 314 -0.29 20.52 4.60
C GLY A 314 1.09 19.88 4.58
N THR A 315 1.17 18.59 4.89
CA THR A 315 2.43 17.82 4.85
C THR A 315 2.47 16.95 3.61
N MET A 316 3.57 17.01 2.86
CA MET A 316 3.74 16.23 1.65
C MET A 316 5.10 15.56 1.59
N THR A 317 5.11 14.26 1.30
CA THR A 317 6.28 13.51 0.89
C THR A 317 6.09 13.00 -0.54
N VAL A 318 7.04 13.28 -1.42
CA VAL A 318 7.09 12.73 -2.79
C VAL A 318 8.32 11.85 -2.90
N ASN A 319 8.11 10.56 -3.18
CA ASN A 319 9.15 9.55 -3.14
C ASN A 319 9.16 8.69 -4.40
N ASN A 320 10.35 8.47 -4.98
CA ASN A 320 10.53 7.69 -6.21
C ASN A 320 9.56 8.06 -7.33
N SER A 321 9.21 9.35 -7.44
CA SER A 321 8.16 9.85 -8.33
C SER A 321 8.72 10.88 -9.30
N THR A 322 7.95 11.14 -10.36
CA THR A 322 8.26 12.16 -11.35
C THR A 322 7.16 13.22 -11.35
N VAL A 323 7.52 14.50 -11.27
CA VAL A 323 6.62 15.63 -11.46
C VAL A 323 7.09 16.39 -12.69
N SER A 324 6.43 16.23 -13.82
CA SER A 324 6.93 16.78 -15.09
C SER A 324 5.87 17.28 -16.04
N GLY A 325 6.20 18.30 -16.83
CA GLY A 325 5.29 18.85 -17.84
C GLY A 325 4.09 19.60 -17.26
N ASN A 326 4.21 20.13 -16.04
CA ASN A 326 3.15 20.88 -15.37
C ASN A 326 3.38 22.40 -15.52
N THR A 327 2.29 23.18 -15.52
CA THR A 327 2.32 24.63 -15.74
C THR A 327 1.48 25.39 -14.71
N ALA A 328 2.05 26.42 -14.12
CA ALA A 328 1.36 27.43 -13.32
C ALA A 328 1.56 28.81 -13.96
N THR A 329 0.61 29.74 -13.81
CA THR A 329 0.79 31.11 -14.30
C THR A 329 1.56 31.98 -13.31
N ASN A 330 1.55 31.65 -12.01
CA ASN A 330 2.24 32.39 -10.96
C ASN A 330 3.45 31.61 -10.42
N VAL A 331 3.32 30.82 -9.35
CA VAL A 331 4.47 30.12 -8.76
C VAL A 331 4.37 28.60 -8.79
N GLY A 332 5.50 27.90 -8.82
CA GLY A 332 5.56 26.45 -8.63
C GLY A 332 4.93 25.69 -9.80
N GLY A 333 5.60 25.65 -10.95
CA GLY A 333 5.04 24.99 -12.14
C GLY A 333 4.79 23.51 -11.90
N GLY A 334 5.77 22.84 -11.28
CA GLY A 334 5.63 21.47 -10.79
C GLY A 334 4.93 21.43 -9.44
N ILE A 335 5.55 22.05 -8.43
CA ILE A 335 5.10 22.01 -7.04
C ILE A 335 5.13 23.41 -6.44
N TYR A 336 4.04 23.82 -5.79
CA TYR A 336 4.06 24.93 -4.86
C TYR A 336 3.83 24.42 -3.44
N ASN A 337 4.83 24.62 -2.57
CA ASN A 337 4.70 24.46 -1.13
C ASN A 337 4.40 25.81 -0.49
N PHE A 338 3.15 26.10 -0.16
CA PHE A 338 2.75 27.41 0.35
C PHE A 338 3.05 27.56 1.85
N SER A 339 2.17 27.02 2.69
CA SER A 339 2.28 27.02 4.15
C SER A 339 2.76 25.68 4.72
N GLY A 340 2.91 24.67 3.85
CA GLY A 340 3.12 23.28 4.23
C GLY A 340 4.58 22.87 4.46
N THR A 341 4.75 21.58 4.71
CA THR A 341 6.07 20.92 4.67
C THR A 341 6.16 20.03 3.44
N LEU A 342 7.22 20.19 2.66
CA LEU A 342 7.50 19.37 1.48
C LEU A 342 8.82 18.60 1.65
N THR A 343 8.75 17.28 1.55
CA THR A 343 9.92 16.41 1.42
C THR A 343 9.92 15.76 0.04
N LEU A 344 11.00 15.95 -0.71
CA LEU A 344 11.25 15.24 -1.96
C LEU A 344 12.38 14.24 -1.77
N LYS A 345 12.15 12.98 -2.10
CA LYS A 345 13.12 11.89 -1.96
C LYS A 345 13.22 11.08 -3.25
N SER A 346 14.44 10.88 -3.76
CA SER A 346 14.68 10.01 -4.92
C SER A 346 13.75 10.31 -6.10
N SER A 347 13.40 11.58 -6.29
CA SER A 347 12.34 11.99 -7.22
C SER A 347 12.87 12.99 -8.24
N THR A 348 12.18 13.09 -9.38
CA THR A 348 12.55 13.99 -10.47
C THR A 348 11.47 15.05 -10.66
N VAL A 349 11.87 16.32 -10.68
CA VAL A 349 11.02 17.45 -11.05
C VAL A 349 11.58 18.04 -12.34
N SER A 350 10.85 17.91 -13.45
CA SER A 350 11.39 18.30 -14.76
C SER A 350 10.41 18.93 -15.72
N GLY A 351 10.88 19.78 -16.63
CA GLY A 351 10.03 20.27 -17.73
C GLY A 351 8.80 21.05 -17.26
N ASN A 352 8.81 21.59 -16.04
CA ASN A 352 7.70 22.35 -15.48
C ASN A 352 7.89 23.85 -15.72
N THR A 353 6.80 24.60 -15.84
CA THR A 353 6.82 26.04 -16.19
C THR A 353 6.01 26.91 -15.23
N ALA A 354 6.58 28.02 -14.76
CA ALA A 354 5.87 29.05 -13.97
C ALA A 354 6.48 30.44 -14.16
N GLN A 355 5.95 31.46 -13.47
CA GLN A 355 6.60 32.77 -13.38
C GLN A 355 7.81 32.71 -12.44
N TYR A 356 7.62 32.11 -11.26
CA TYR A 356 8.67 31.84 -10.28
C TYR A 356 8.67 30.36 -9.88
N GLY A 357 9.84 29.76 -9.71
CA GLY A 357 9.90 28.36 -9.27
C GLY A 357 9.33 27.44 -10.34
N GLY A 358 9.97 27.39 -11.53
CA GLY A 358 9.49 26.57 -12.64
C GLY A 358 9.26 25.12 -12.21
N GLY A 359 10.23 24.55 -11.50
CA GLY A 359 10.11 23.25 -10.85
C GLY A 359 9.35 23.35 -9.53
N ILE A 360 9.98 23.97 -8.54
CA ILE A 360 9.45 24.11 -7.18
C ILE A 360 9.45 25.58 -6.76
N SER A 361 8.31 26.03 -6.22
CA SER A 361 8.24 27.23 -5.39
C SER A 361 8.01 26.82 -3.94
N ASN A 362 8.77 27.40 -3.01
CA ASN A 362 8.69 27.11 -1.59
C ASN A 362 8.49 28.40 -0.76
N GLY A 363 7.37 28.47 -0.04
CA GLY A 363 7.05 29.51 0.94
C GLY A 363 7.15 29.06 2.40
N SER A 364 7.51 27.80 2.67
CA SER A 364 7.59 27.24 4.03
C SER A 364 8.73 26.22 4.14
N THR A 365 8.52 25.03 4.69
CA THR A 365 9.59 24.05 4.97
C THR A 365 9.84 23.13 3.79
N LEU A 366 11.09 23.05 3.31
CA LEU A 366 11.51 22.17 2.23
C LEU A 366 12.71 21.29 2.61
N ALA A 367 12.61 20.00 2.28
CA ALA A 367 13.71 19.05 2.30
C ALA A 367 13.85 18.33 0.95
N LEU A 368 15.05 18.33 0.37
CA LEU A 368 15.37 17.66 -0.89
C LEU A 368 16.47 16.61 -0.67
N LYS A 369 16.16 15.35 -0.91
CA LYS A 369 17.09 14.23 -0.74
C LYS A 369 17.19 13.41 -2.02
N ASN A 370 18.40 13.20 -2.53
CA ASN A 370 18.68 12.33 -3.66
C ASN A 370 17.79 12.60 -4.89
N SER A 371 17.41 13.86 -5.11
CA SER A 371 16.41 14.23 -6.11
C SER A 371 17.03 15.02 -7.26
N ILE A 372 16.31 15.17 -8.36
CA ILE A 372 16.78 15.89 -9.56
C ILE A 372 15.76 16.95 -9.94
N LEU A 373 16.21 18.20 -10.04
CA LEU A 373 15.42 19.32 -10.58
C LEU A 373 16.10 19.78 -11.87
N THR A 374 15.50 19.46 -13.03
CA THR A 374 16.12 19.72 -14.35
C THR A 374 15.15 20.17 -15.42
N SER A 375 15.61 20.94 -16.41
CA SER A 375 14.80 21.39 -17.54
C SER A 375 13.53 22.16 -17.15
N ASN A 376 13.46 22.71 -15.94
CA ASN A 376 12.34 23.53 -15.51
C ASN A 376 12.55 24.98 -15.97
N LYS A 377 11.45 25.70 -16.20
CA LYS A 377 11.46 27.05 -16.75
C LYS A 377 10.68 28.02 -15.86
N ALA A 378 11.34 29.09 -15.43
CA ALA A 378 10.67 30.25 -14.87
C ALA A 378 10.74 31.43 -15.85
N THR A 379 9.67 32.22 -15.96
CA THR A 379 9.70 33.44 -16.79
C THR A 379 10.31 34.63 -16.06
N VAL A 380 10.57 34.54 -14.75
CA VAL A 380 11.25 35.58 -13.96
C VAL A 380 12.45 35.04 -13.19
N SER A 381 12.25 34.13 -12.23
CA SER A 381 13.34 33.65 -11.38
C SER A 381 13.15 32.24 -10.83
N GLY A 382 14.25 31.56 -10.51
CA GLY A 382 14.24 30.24 -9.88
C GLY A 382 13.66 29.18 -10.81
N GLY A 383 14.29 28.96 -11.97
CA GLY A 383 13.81 27.97 -12.94
C GLY A 383 13.65 26.58 -12.31
N GLY A 384 14.66 26.11 -11.56
CA GLY A 384 14.58 24.88 -10.77
C GLY A 384 13.82 25.06 -9.46
N LEU A 385 14.37 25.90 -8.58
CA LEU A 385 13.85 26.17 -7.23
C LEU A 385 13.78 27.68 -6.97
N TYR A 386 12.63 28.13 -6.48
CA TYR A 386 12.42 29.46 -5.92
C TYR A 386 11.98 29.33 -4.46
N SER A 387 12.71 29.91 -3.51
CA SER A 387 12.38 29.84 -2.08
C SER A 387 12.51 31.22 -1.45
N VAL A 388 11.40 31.78 -0.98
CA VAL A 388 11.35 33.11 -0.34
C VAL A 388 10.54 33.03 0.93
N GLY A 389 11.14 33.40 2.07
CA GLY A 389 10.51 33.33 3.39
C GLY A 389 10.30 31.90 3.92
N GLY A 390 10.69 30.89 3.15
CA GLY A 390 10.64 29.48 3.55
C GLY A 390 11.98 28.98 4.09
N THR A 391 11.93 28.05 5.03
CA THR A 391 13.11 27.35 5.55
C THR A 391 13.49 26.19 4.65
N ILE A 392 14.74 26.17 4.19
CA ILE A 392 15.32 24.99 3.52
C ILE A 392 16.07 24.19 4.57
N GLY A 393 15.48 23.08 5.03
CA GLY A 393 16.05 22.28 6.11
C GLY A 393 17.28 21.47 5.66
N LEU A 394 17.14 20.69 4.58
CA LEU A 394 18.21 19.82 4.07
C LEU A 394 18.14 19.71 2.54
N ILE A 395 19.27 19.98 1.87
CA ILE A 395 19.51 19.57 0.48
C ILE A 395 20.70 18.62 0.49
N SER A 396 20.47 17.34 0.22
CA SER A 396 21.51 16.30 0.24
C SER A 396 21.39 15.37 -0.95
N GLY A 397 22.50 15.13 -1.66
CA GLY A 397 22.52 14.25 -2.84
C GLY A 397 21.61 14.71 -3.99
N THR A 398 21.14 15.95 -3.96
CA THR A 398 20.19 16.50 -4.93
C THR A 398 20.91 17.31 -6.00
N THR A 399 20.53 17.14 -7.25
CA THR A 399 21.06 17.88 -8.40
C THR A 399 20.03 18.89 -8.90
N ILE A 400 20.42 20.16 -8.99
CA ILE A 400 19.60 21.23 -9.56
C ILE A 400 20.38 21.88 -10.71
N SER A 401 20.07 21.50 -11.96
CA SER A 401 20.85 21.89 -13.13
C SER A 401 20.02 21.91 -14.40
N GLY A 402 20.48 22.59 -15.46
CA GLY A 402 19.79 22.57 -16.76
C GLY A 402 18.42 23.27 -16.75
N ASN A 403 18.15 24.08 -15.73
CA ASN A 403 16.93 24.87 -15.63
C ASN A 403 17.12 26.24 -16.30
N THR A 404 16.03 26.92 -16.64
CA THR A 404 16.05 28.20 -17.36
C THR A 404 15.21 29.27 -16.65
N ALA A 405 15.77 30.47 -16.52
CA ALA A 405 15.07 31.67 -16.08
C ALA A 405 15.90 32.91 -16.45
N PRO A 406 15.29 34.10 -16.62
CA PRO A 406 16.05 35.33 -16.82
C PRO A 406 17.02 35.64 -15.67
N THR A 407 16.62 35.33 -14.43
CA THR A 407 17.48 35.45 -13.25
C THR A 407 17.49 34.13 -12.49
N SER A 408 18.63 33.75 -11.90
CA SER A 408 18.72 32.56 -11.04
C SER A 408 18.10 31.30 -11.65
N PRO A 409 18.61 30.81 -12.81
CA PRO A 409 18.02 29.70 -13.56
C PRO A 409 17.85 28.42 -12.74
N ASN A 410 18.82 28.09 -11.88
CA ASN A 410 18.73 26.89 -11.04
C ASN A 410 18.04 27.16 -9.71
N THR A 411 18.56 28.09 -8.90
CA THR A 411 18.05 28.36 -7.55
C THR A 411 17.99 29.86 -7.27
N TYR A 412 16.87 30.31 -6.70
CA TYR A 412 16.73 31.62 -6.06
C TYR A 412 16.28 31.39 -4.61
N ILE A 413 17.09 31.79 -3.64
CA ILE A 413 16.84 31.55 -2.22
C ILE A 413 17.09 32.85 -1.45
N THR A 414 16.09 33.31 -0.70
CA THR A 414 16.20 34.43 0.22
C THR A 414 15.57 34.07 1.55
N ASN A 415 16.34 34.24 2.63
CA ASN A 415 15.91 33.98 4.01
C ASN A 415 15.05 35.11 4.57
#